data_AF-A0A443S138-F1
#
_entry.id   AF-A0A443S138-F1
#
_cell.length_a   1.000
_cell.length_b   1.000
_cell.length_c   1.000
_cell.angle_alpha   90.00
_cell.angle_beta   90.00
_cell.angle_gamma   90.00
#
_symmetry.space_group_name_H-M   'P 1'
#
loop_
_entity.id
_entity.type
_entity.pdbx_description
1 polymer ?
#
loop_
_entity_poly.entity_id
_entity_poly.type
_entity_poly.pdbx_seq_one_letter_code
_entity_poly.pdbx_strand_id
1 'polypeptide(L)'
;MNSTFKSCVLTRNAAKNASQKQKSTDAAKDDDQQISGRNETSVPSKTKGRALKKKSTTVAISTVTSSTSNMSANEELSEEETANERRARSDGDHEMEEESNDVEVDSERGEDPSGLEGAAFQSRLPFDKMTPQEAQAFVDISQGPSSSVKVFLYIRNRLLQLWLDNPKQELVFDAAMSAIEAPYNSDGPLVMRIHSFLERFSFINYGIFKKVRVVPVKKTGRVIIIGAGISGLAAAQQLHRFGMDVVVLEARDRVGGRLVTFRKNNYIADLGAMVVTGLGGNPITVIAKQINMQLNKIKQKCPLYESNGATVPKEKDEMVEREFNRLLEATGYLSHTADFNSVNGKPVSLGQALEWVIQLQEKHVKERQIQHWKAIQKLQEKLKGNQTLLLELNESIAALSTEVKELSSNKSRDITHEFALRSKIRDLNNQCKEWDQLVEQQSEIEEKLQELEASPPSDVYLSCRDRQILDWHFANLEFANATPLSNLSLKHWDQDDDFEFTGSHVTVGNGFSCVPLAMTESLPTDTVKLNQGVKQIKVLSSGVEVTTYDPR
;
A
#
# COMPACT_ATOMS: atom_id res chain seq x y z
N MET A 1 39.76 -41.72 32.84
CA MET A 1 39.37 -40.31 32.72
C MET A 1 37.84 -40.28 32.71
N ASN A 2 37.24 -39.54 33.64
CA ASN A 2 35.85 -39.70 34.08
C ASN A 2 34.87 -38.97 33.13
N SER A 3 33.78 -39.61 32.68
CA SER A 3 32.40 -39.62 33.26
C SER A 3 31.62 -38.30 33.04
N THR A 4 30.28 -38.23 32.89
CA THR A 4 29.18 -39.13 33.31
C THR A 4 27.87 -38.81 32.52
N PHE A 5 27.00 -39.81 32.28
CA PHE A 5 25.51 -39.91 32.48
C PHE A 5 24.65 -38.61 32.56
N LYS A 6 23.35 -38.51 32.19
CA LYS A 6 22.15 -39.42 32.12
C LYS A 6 21.06 -38.70 31.26
N SER A 7 20.33 -39.33 30.33
CA SER A 7 19.03 -40.06 30.46
C SER A 7 17.80 -39.27 30.97
N CYS A 8 16.82 -38.99 30.07
CA CYS A 8 15.43 -39.50 30.06
C CYS A 8 14.65 -38.90 28.85
N VAL A 9 13.68 -39.49 28.12
CA VAL A 9 12.91 -40.77 28.14
C VAL A 9 11.49 -40.72 28.77
N LEU A 10 10.48 -41.08 27.94
CA LEU A 10 9.02 -41.29 28.20
C LEU A 10 8.18 -40.03 28.53
N THR A 11 6.89 -39.90 28.16
CA THR A 11 5.89 -40.95 27.85
C THR A 11 4.88 -40.52 26.75
N ARG A 12 4.33 -41.48 25.98
CA ARG A 12 3.11 -41.32 25.15
C ARG A 12 1.84 -41.72 25.94
N ASN A 13 0.68 -41.33 25.41
CA ASN A 13 -0.69 -41.82 25.67
C ASN A 13 -1.48 -41.26 26.87
N ALA A 14 -2.55 -40.53 26.54
CA ALA A 14 -3.85 -40.60 27.22
C ALA A 14 -4.99 -40.44 26.17
N ALA A 15 -6.10 -41.17 26.37
CA ALA A 15 -7.44 -41.12 25.72
C ALA A 15 -7.67 -40.19 24.50
N LYS A 16 -8.31 -40.58 23.39
CA LYS A 16 -9.29 -41.67 23.13
C LYS A 16 -10.46 -41.74 24.14
N ASN A 17 -11.35 -40.75 24.05
CA ASN A 17 -12.81 -40.76 24.24
C ASN A 17 -13.28 -39.29 24.14
N ALA A 18 -14.39 -38.91 23.53
CA ALA A 18 -15.60 -39.68 23.26
C ALA A 18 -16.24 -39.38 21.90
N SER A 19 -16.91 -40.39 21.35
CA SER A 19 -17.97 -40.23 20.35
C SER A 19 -19.14 -41.12 20.76
N GLN A 20 -20.20 -40.55 21.36
CA GLN A 20 -21.56 -41.13 21.42
C GLN A 20 -22.59 -40.25 22.16
N LYS A 21 -23.86 -40.36 21.71
CA LYS A 21 -25.10 -39.56 21.96
C LYS A 21 -25.29 -38.46 20.91
N GLN A 22 -26.03 -38.63 19.80
CA GLN A 22 -27.18 -39.49 19.45
C GLN A 22 -28.44 -39.35 20.32
N LYS A 23 -29.54 -38.94 19.66
CA LYS A 23 -30.97 -38.97 20.06
C LYS A 23 -31.34 -38.01 21.20
N SER A 24 -32.52 -37.36 21.21
CA SER A 24 -33.69 -37.23 20.30
C SER A 24 -34.48 -36.00 20.84
N THR A 25 -35.26 -35.22 20.08
CA THR A 25 -36.62 -35.47 19.54
C THR A 25 -36.98 -34.22 18.70
N ASP A 26 -37.41 -34.34 17.43
CA ASP A 26 -38.81 -34.52 16.97
C ASP A 26 -39.78 -33.35 17.21
N ALA A 27 -40.27 -32.81 16.07
CA ALA A 27 -41.59 -32.19 15.83
C ALA A 27 -41.94 -30.87 16.57
N ALA A 28 -42.79 -29.98 16.04
CA ALA A 28 -43.59 -29.99 14.81
C ALA A 28 -44.00 -28.55 14.39
N LYS A 29 -44.36 -28.38 13.10
CA LYS A 29 -45.49 -27.56 12.57
C LYS A 29 -45.58 -26.06 12.91
N ASP A 30 -45.50 -25.16 11.93
CA ASP A 30 -46.43 -24.85 10.80
C ASP A 30 -47.42 -23.74 11.18
N ASP A 31 -47.82 -22.98 10.16
CA ASP A 31 -48.99 -22.08 10.10
C ASP A 31 -48.98 -20.79 10.93
N ASP A 32 -49.46 -19.63 10.45
CA ASP A 32 -49.83 -19.18 9.09
C ASP A 32 -50.06 -17.63 9.11
N GLN A 33 -50.45 -17.06 7.97
CA GLN A 33 -51.26 -15.85 7.76
C GLN A 33 -50.62 -14.51 7.41
N GLN A 34 -51.07 -14.06 6.23
CA GLN A 34 -51.01 -12.73 5.64
C GLN A 34 -51.90 -11.72 6.38
N ILE A 35 -51.59 -10.43 6.21
CA ILE A 35 -52.50 -9.25 6.10
C ILE A 35 -51.59 -8.11 5.61
N SER A 36 -51.59 -7.68 4.34
CA SER A 36 -52.59 -6.91 3.57
C SER A 36 -52.76 -5.43 3.97
N GLY A 37 -52.19 -4.52 3.16
CA GLY A 37 -52.95 -3.40 2.60
C GLY A 37 -52.61 -1.94 2.99
N ARG A 38 -52.39 -1.12 1.94
CA ARG A 38 -52.66 0.35 1.84
C ARG A 38 -51.81 1.31 2.70
N ASN A 39 -51.61 2.58 2.37
CA ASN A 39 -51.70 3.35 1.10
C ASN A 39 -50.81 4.62 1.26
N GLU A 40 -50.49 5.29 0.13
CA GLU A 40 -50.28 6.76 -0.02
C GLU A 40 -49.36 7.50 1.00
N THR A 41 -48.32 8.23 0.59
CA THR A 41 -48.46 9.64 0.14
C THR A 41 -47.15 10.25 -0.41
N SER A 42 -47.26 11.47 -0.93
CA SER A 42 -46.29 12.28 -1.68
C SER A 42 -45.12 12.92 -0.90
N VAL A 43 -43.89 12.83 -1.44
CA VAL A 43 -43.08 13.92 -2.06
C VAL A 43 -43.37 15.38 -1.63
N PRO A 44 -42.38 16.32 -1.47
CA PRO A 44 -40.93 16.22 -1.18
C PRO A 44 -40.46 17.21 -0.06
N SER A 45 -39.16 17.22 0.27
CA SER A 45 -38.50 18.47 0.70
C SER A 45 -37.07 18.60 0.16
N LYS A 46 -36.71 19.82 -0.27
CA LYS A 46 -35.35 20.21 -0.67
C LYS A 46 -34.71 20.98 0.48
N THR A 47 -33.48 20.66 0.84
CA THR A 47 -32.68 21.53 1.72
C THR A 47 -31.29 21.76 1.13
N LYS A 48 -30.88 23.03 1.07
CA LYS A 48 -29.62 23.47 0.45
C LYS A 48 -28.46 23.28 1.43
N GLY A 49 -27.48 22.45 1.08
CA GLY A 49 -26.19 22.39 1.77
C GLY A 49 -25.37 23.67 1.50
N ARG A 50 -24.95 24.35 2.58
CA ARG A 50 -24.23 25.63 2.54
C ARG A 50 -22.72 25.37 2.62
N ALA A 51 -21.99 25.65 1.54
CA ALA A 51 -20.56 25.35 1.46
C ALA A 51 -19.73 26.14 2.50
N LEU A 52 -19.01 25.42 3.36
CA LEU A 52 -18.00 25.95 4.27
C LEU A 52 -16.61 25.64 3.70
N LYS A 53 -15.94 26.67 3.17
CA LYS A 53 -14.54 26.57 2.74
C LYS A 53 -13.63 26.46 3.97
N LYS A 54 -13.05 25.28 4.21
CA LYS A 54 -11.79 25.18 4.96
C LYS A 54 -10.64 25.01 3.96
N LYS A 55 -9.71 25.96 3.97
CA LYS A 55 -8.41 25.79 3.30
C LYS A 55 -7.56 24.85 4.17
N SER A 56 -6.93 23.86 3.56
CA SER A 56 -5.73 23.23 4.12
C SER A 56 -4.72 23.02 3.00
N THR A 57 -3.44 22.99 3.36
CA THR A 57 -2.33 23.21 2.45
C THR A 57 -1.65 21.90 2.08
N THR A 58 -1.80 21.45 0.84
CA THR A 58 -1.05 20.30 0.33
C THR A 58 0.41 20.70 0.09
N VAL A 59 1.33 20.02 0.76
CA VAL A 59 2.78 20.18 0.52
C VAL A 59 3.15 19.38 -0.72
N ALA A 60 3.29 20.07 -1.86
CA ALA A 60 3.89 19.50 -3.06
C ALA A 60 5.41 19.51 -2.93
N ILE A 61 6.06 18.35 -3.09
CA ILE A 61 7.52 18.25 -3.20
C ILE A 61 7.91 18.74 -4.59
N SER A 62 8.31 20.01 -4.70
CA SER A 62 8.91 20.57 -5.91
C SER A 62 10.43 20.53 -5.82
N THR A 63 11.06 19.81 -6.73
CA THR A 63 12.51 19.85 -6.93
C THR A 63 12.93 21.23 -7.44
N VAL A 64 13.77 21.95 -6.68
CA VAL A 64 14.43 23.18 -7.16
C VAL A 64 15.93 23.09 -6.92
N THR A 65 16.67 23.21 -8.02
CA THR A 65 18.13 23.29 -8.09
C THR A 65 18.65 24.56 -7.43
N SER A 66 19.73 24.45 -6.65
CA SER A 66 20.39 25.59 -6.00
C SER A 66 21.18 26.47 -6.99
N SER A 67 20.89 27.76 -7.02
CA SER A 67 21.80 28.80 -7.55
C SER A 67 21.79 30.03 -6.64
N THR A 68 22.98 30.59 -6.43
CA THR A 68 23.29 31.60 -5.40
C THR A 68 23.12 33.05 -5.89
N SER A 69 22.56 33.93 -5.05
CA SER A 69 22.90 35.37 -5.06
C SER A 69 22.46 36.10 -3.79
N ASN A 70 23.34 36.95 -3.25
CA ASN A 70 23.09 37.84 -2.10
C ASN A 70 22.12 38.99 -2.45
N MET A 71 21.44 39.60 -1.45
CA MET A 71 21.74 40.98 -0.98
C MET A 71 20.73 41.56 0.05
N SER A 72 21.30 42.06 1.17
CA SER A 72 20.97 43.27 1.97
C SER A 72 19.52 43.77 2.22
N ALA A 73 19.13 43.72 3.51
CA ALA A 73 18.95 44.86 4.45
C ALA A 73 17.70 45.80 4.45
N ASN A 74 17.41 46.25 5.69
CA ASN A 74 16.63 47.41 6.17
C ASN A 74 15.09 47.40 6.05
N GLU A 75 14.37 47.42 7.19
CA GLU A 75 13.69 48.58 7.84
C GLU A 75 12.18 48.57 7.46
N GLU A 76 11.20 48.98 8.27
CA GLU A 76 11.19 49.65 9.58
C GLU A 76 9.90 49.34 10.38
N LEU A 77 9.91 49.80 11.63
CA LEU A 77 8.86 49.87 12.67
C LEU A 77 7.39 50.10 12.25
N SER A 78 6.44 49.48 13.00
CA SER A 78 5.49 50.24 13.83
C SER A 78 4.76 49.37 14.87
N GLU A 79 4.67 49.88 16.10
CA GLU A 79 3.91 49.30 17.22
C GLU A 79 2.49 49.89 17.27
N GLU A 80 1.52 49.17 17.84
CA GLU A 80 0.44 49.82 18.60
C GLU A 80 -0.15 48.89 19.68
N GLU A 81 -0.34 49.43 20.88
CA GLU A 81 -0.87 48.78 22.09
C GLU A 81 -2.42 48.67 22.00
N THR A 82 -3.17 47.79 22.66
CA THR A 82 -3.36 47.56 24.12
C THR A 82 -4.32 46.35 24.26
N ALA A 83 -4.03 45.33 25.07
CA ALA A 83 -4.35 45.17 26.51
C ALA A 83 -5.83 44.90 26.90
N ASN A 84 -6.03 43.78 27.62
CA ASN A 84 -7.15 43.45 28.53
C ASN A 84 -8.57 43.18 27.92
N GLU A 85 -9.48 42.36 28.49
CA GLU A 85 -9.62 41.79 29.85
C GLU A 85 -10.06 40.30 29.89
N ARG A 86 -10.02 39.68 31.08
CA ARG A 86 -10.54 38.33 31.40
C ARG A 86 -11.97 38.37 31.96
N ARG A 87 -12.82 37.38 31.61
CA ARG A 87 -13.96 36.81 32.38
C ARG A 87 -14.41 35.53 31.63
N ALA A 88 -14.26 34.28 32.09
CA ALA A 88 -14.59 33.60 33.36
C ALA A 88 -16.06 33.14 33.47
N ARG A 89 -16.23 31.82 33.70
CA ARG A 89 -17.48 31.05 34.01
C ARG A 89 -18.39 30.74 32.80
N SER A 90 -19.13 29.62 32.79
CA SER A 90 -19.05 28.36 33.55
C SER A 90 -19.94 27.30 32.87
N ASP A 91 -19.92 26.09 33.43
CA ASP A 91 -20.94 25.03 33.28
C ASP A 91 -20.93 24.27 31.94
N GLY A 92 -20.74 22.96 32.06
CA GLY A 92 -21.00 22.00 31.00
C GLY A 92 -22.21 21.14 31.36
N ASP A 93 -22.67 20.37 30.40
CA ASP A 93 -23.51 19.19 30.64
C ASP A 93 -23.09 18.10 29.65
N HIS A 94 -23.30 16.84 30.03
CA HIS A 94 -22.89 15.67 29.24
C HIS A 94 -23.78 15.47 28.01
N GLU A 95 -23.18 15.40 26.82
CA GLU A 95 -23.81 14.82 25.63
C GLU A 95 -23.54 13.31 25.58
N MET A 96 -24.56 12.52 25.20
CA MET A 96 -24.42 11.09 24.95
C MET A 96 -23.84 10.86 23.55
N GLU A 97 -22.88 9.96 23.43
CA GLU A 97 -22.29 9.58 22.14
C GLU A 97 -23.29 8.73 21.34
N GLU A 98 -23.89 9.30 20.28
CA GLU A 98 -24.51 8.49 19.22
C GLU A 98 -23.40 7.97 18.28
N GLU A 99 -23.29 6.65 18.13
CA GLU A 99 -22.33 6.00 17.22
C GLU A 99 -22.64 6.37 15.75
N SER A 100 -21.96 7.39 15.22
CA SER A 100 -21.96 7.68 13.79
C SER A 100 -21.25 6.56 13.04
N ASN A 101 -22.01 5.83 12.20
CA ASN A 101 -21.45 4.87 11.25
C ASN A 101 -20.68 5.61 10.15
N ASP A 102 -19.43 5.95 10.42
CA ASP A 102 -18.50 6.45 9.41
C ASP A 102 -18.18 5.31 8.43
N VAL A 103 -18.91 5.32 7.32
CA VAL A 103 -18.52 4.60 6.12
C VAL A 103 -17.30 5.34 5.56
N GLU A 104 -16.11 4.83 5.85
CA GLU A 104 -14.88 5.24 5.16
C GLU A 104 -15.07 5.02 3.66
N VAL A 105 -15.37 6.12 2.96
CA VAL A 105 -15.38 6.15 1.51
C VAL A 105 -13.93 6.27 1.09
N ASP A 106 -13.40 5.16 0.61
CA ASP A 106 -12.14 5.06 -0.14
C ASP A 106 -12.16 6.06 -1.31
N SER A 107 -11.63 7.28 -1.07
CA SER A 107 -11.77 8.45 -1.94
C SER A 107 -10.44 9.15 -2.22
N GLU A 108 -9.33 8.41 -2.25
CA GLU A 108 -7.99 8.97 -2.51
C GLU A 108 -7.55 8.92 -3.99
N ARG A 109 -8.37 8.35 -4.87
CA ARG A 109 -8.25 8.53 -6.33
C ARG A 109 -9.48 9.29 -6.83
N GLY A 110 -9.25 10.36 -7.61
CA GLY A 110 -10.32 11.20 -8.15
C GLY A 110 -11.28 10.42 -9.05
N GLU A 111 -12.47 10.97 -9.31
CA GLU A 111 -13.46 10.35 -10.19
C GLU A 111 -12.83 9.95 -11.54
N ASP A 112 -13.07 8.72 -11.97
CA ASP A 112 -12.56 8.21 -13.25
C ASP A 112 -12.93 9.19 -14.39
N PRO A 113 -12.00 9.52 -15.31
CA PRO A 113 -12.27 10.44 -16.39
C PRO A 113 -13.51 10.04 -17.21
N SER A 114 -14.23 11.02 -17.74
CA SER A 114 -15.48 10.80 -18.48
C SER A 114 -15.36 11.15 -19.97
N GLY A 115 -16.38 10.79 -20.76
CA GLY A 115 -16.42 11.07 -22.19
C GLY A 115 -15.25 10.45 -22.98
N LEU A 116 -14.62 11.27 -23.83
CA LEU A 116 -13.51 10.84 -24.69
C LEU A 116 -12.22 10.55 -23.91
N GLU A 117 -12.00 11.28 -22.81
CA GLU A 117 -10.86 11.06 -21.92
C GLU A 117 -11.02 9.75 -21.15
N GLY A 118 -12.23 9.50 -20.62
CA GLY A 118 -12.62 8.22 -20.02
C GLY A 118 -12.48 7.03 -20.97
N ALA A 119 -12.82 7.20 -22.25
CA ALA A 119 -12.66 6.15 -23.24
C ALA A 119 -11.18 5.80 -23.52
N ALA A 120 -10.29 6.80 -23.54
CA ALA A 120 -8.86 6.61 -23.66
C ALA A 120 -8.29 5.92 -22.41
N PHE A 121 -8.63 6.43 -21.23
CA PHE A 121 -8.25 5.90 -19.92
C PHE A 121 -8.68 4.43 -19.74
N GLN A 122 -9.95 4.10 -19.99
CA GLN A 122 -10.47 2.72 -19.92
C GLN A 122 -9.76 1.76 -20.89
N SER A 123 -9.15 2.30 -21.95
CA SER A 123 -8.39 1.56 -22.96
C SER A 123 -6.88 1.51 -22.67
N ARG A 124 -6.42 2.12 -21.57
CA ARG A 124 -5.01 2.29 -21.18
C ARG A 124 -4.20 3.06 -22.22
N LEU A 125 -4.79 4.11 -22.79
CA LEU A 125 -4.17 5.00 -23.78
C LEU A 125 -4.16 6.45 -23.28
N PRO A 126 -3.05 7.19 -23.47
CA PRO A 126 -3.02 8.62 -23.17
C PRO A 126 -4.02 9.37 -24.08
N PHE A 127 -4.87 10.20 -23.50
CA PHE A 127 -5.95 10.89 -24.21
C PHE A 127 -5.44 11.87 -25.27
N ASP A 128 -4.39 12.61 -24.96
CA ASP A 128 -3.87 13.79 -25.67
C ASP A 128 -2.60 13.53 -26.49
N LYS A 129 -2.08 12.30 -26.46
CA LYS A 129 -0.81 11.91 -27.09
C LYS A 129 -0.92 10.58 -27.84
N MET A 130 -0.19 10.44 -28.94
CA MET A 130 -0.03 9.16 -29.63
C MET A 130 0.98 8.27 -28.89
N THR A 131 0.66 7.00 -28.74
CA THR A 131 1.59 5.97 -28.27
C THR A 131 2.68 5.67 -29.31
N PRO A 132 3.82 5.05 -28.94
CA PRO A 132 4.83 4.61 -29.90
C PRO A 132 4.27 3.66 -30.97
N GLN A 133 3.31 2.81 -30.59
CA GLN A 133 2.63 1.87 -31.48
C GLN A 133 1.72 2.56 -32.51
N GLU A 134 0.98 3.59 -32.09
CA GLU A 134 0.22 4.46 -33.00
C GLU A 134 1.16 5.24 -33.92
N ALA A 135 2.23 5.84 -33.38
CA ALA A 135 3.20 6.59 -34.18
C ALA A 135 3.88 5.73 -35.26
N GLN A 136 4.18 4.46 -34.97
CA GLN A 136 4.72 3.52 -35.95
C GLN A 136 3.71 3.13 -37.04
N ALA A 137 2.42 3.01 -36.70
CA ALA A 137 1.37 2.67 -37.67
C ALA A 137 0.86 3.87 -38.50
N PHE A 138 1.08 5.08 -38.01
CA PHE A 138 0.61 6.34 -38.59
C PHE A 138 1.76 7.37 -38.68
N VAL A 139 2.88 6.97 -39.30
CA VAL A 139 4.08 7.80 -39.45
C VAL A 139 3.77 9.14 -40.13
N ASP A 140 2.88 9.11 -41.12
CA ASP A 140 2.35 10.26 -41.86
C ASP A 140 1.62 11.28 -40.96
N ILE A 141 1.03 10.82 -39.86
CA ILE A 141 0.34 11.67 -38.88
C ILE A 141 1.30 12.12 -37.79
N SER A 142 2.10 11.20 -37.23
CA SER A 142 2.99 11.50 -36.11
C SER A 142 4.16 12.42 -36.47
N GLN A 143 4.59 12.43 -37.74
CA GLN A 143 5.57 13.39 -38.28
C GLN A 143 4.88 14.60 -38.95
N GLY A 144 3.55 14.62 -39.01
CA GLY A 144 2.76 15.68 -39.61
C GLY A 144 2.48 16.86 -38.66
N PRO A 145 1.64 17.81 -39.10
CA PRO A 145 1.23 18.95 -38.28
C PRO A 145 0.47 18.53 -37.02
N SER A 146 0.62 19.28 -35.92
CA SER A 146 -0.08 19.01 -34.65
C SER A 146 -1.62 19.00 -34.77
N SER A 147 -2.19 19.63 -35.80
CA SER A 147 -3.62 19.56 -36.12
C SER A 147 -4.04 18.15 -36.57
N SER A 148 -3.25 17.49 -37.42
CA SER A 148 -3.51 16.12 -37.87
C SER A 148 -3.44 15.12 -36.71
N VAL A 149 -2.49 15.31 -35.78
CA VAL A 149 -2.40 14.53 -34.55
C VAL A 149 -3.66 14.70 -33.68
N LYS A 150 -4.15 15.94 -33.49
CA LYS A 150 -5.40 16.20 -32.75
C LYS A 150 -6.63 15.55 -33.39
N VAL A 151 -6.74 15.59 -34.73
CA VAL A 151 -7.81 14.91 -35.48
C VAL A 151 -7.74 13.40 -35.28
N PHE A 152 -6.56 12.79 -35.41
CA PHE A 152 -6.35 11.37 -35.14
C PHE A 152 -6.78 10.98 -33.72
N LEU A 153 -6.33 11.73 -32.71
CA LEU A 153 -6.62 11.44 -31.30
C LEU A 153 -8.13 11.54 -31.02
N TYR A 154 -8.81 12.56 -31.54
CA TYR A 154 -10.26 12.66 -31.43
C TYR A 154 -10.97 11.44 -32.03
N ILE A 155 -10.63 11.07 -33.28
CA ILE A 155 -11.26 9.92 -33.95
C ILE A 155 -10.98 8.63 -33.17
N ARG A 156 -9.74 8.40 -32.72
CA ARG A 156 -9.37 7.25 -31.90
C ARG A 156 -10.21 7.20 -30.61
N ASN A 157 -10.26 8.30 -29.86
CA ASN A 157 -11.01 8.36 -28.60
C ASN A 157 -12.52 8.18 -28.81
N ARG A 158 -13.08 8.72 -29.89
CA ARG A 158 -14.51 8.57 -30.25
C ARG A 158 -14.85 7.11 -30.60
N LEU A 159 -13.99 6.45 -31.37
CA LEU A 159 -14.14 5.02 -31.72
C LEU A 159 -14.06 4.11 -30.48
N LEU A 160 -13.16 4.40 -29.54
CA LEU A 160 -13.10 3.70 -28.25
C LEU A 160 -14.38 3.91 -27.44
N GLN A 161 -14.88 5.15 -27.36
CA GLN A 161 -16.09 5.48 -26.63
C GLN A 161 -17.30 4.71 -27.17
N LEU A 162 -17.52 4.75 -28.49
CA LEU A 162 -18.63 4.04 -29.16
C LEU A 162 -18.63 2.53 -28.89
N TRP A 163 -17.44 1.92 -28.77
CA TRP A 163 -17.28 0.52 -28.37
C TRP A 163 -17.59 0.28 -26.89
N LEU A 164 -17.06 1.13 -25.99
CA LEU A 164 -17.20 0.99 -24.54
C LEU A 164 -18.61 1.28 -24.01
N ASP A 165 -19.39 2.08 -24.75
CA ASP A 165 -20.80 2.38 -24.49
C ASP A 165 -21.71 1.16 -24.80
N ASN A 166 -21.41 0.39 -25.84
CA ASN A 166 -22.16 -0.83 -26.20
C ASN A 166 -21.26 -2.02 -26.60
N PRO A 167 -20.48 -2.59 -25.66
CA PRO A 167 -19.54 -3.66 -25.95
C PRO A 167 -20.20 -5.02 -26.24
N LYS A 168 -21.54 -5.09 -26.23
CA LYS A 168 -22.33 -6.30 -26.56
C LYS A 168 -22.57 -6.46 -28.05
N GLN A 169 -22.22 -5.47 -28.88
CA GLN A 169 -22.43 -5.49 -30.33
C GLN A 169 -21.14 -5.09 -31.05
N GLU A 170 -20.86 -5.74 -32.19
CA GLU A 170 -19.73 -5.39 -33.04
C GLU A 170 -19.82 -3.95 -33.56
N LEU A 171 -18.79 -3.14 -33.29
CA LEU A 171 -18.63 -1.80 -33.86
C LEU A 171 -18.06 -1.93 -35.27
N VAL A 172 -18.94 -1.96 -36.27
CA VAL A 172 -18.57 -1.99 -37.70
C VAL A 172 -18.25 -0.57 -38.21
N PHE A 173 -17.39 -0.47 -39.23
CA PHE A 173 -16.93 0.82 -39.78
C PHE A 173 -18.08 1.75 -40.18
N ASP A 174 -19.09 1.28 -40.93
CA ASP A 174 -20.18 2.14 -41.43
C ASP A 174 -21.01 2.77 -40.30
N ALA A 175 -21.25 2.00 -39.22
CA ALA A 175 -21.94 2.47 -38.03
C ALA A 175 -21.08 3.47 -37.24
N ALA A 176 -19.78 3.20 -37.13
CA ALA A 176 -18.83 4.09 -36.46
C ALA A 176 -18.66 5.42 -37.21
N MET A 177 -18.53 5.37 -38.54
CA MET A 177 -18.43 6.52 -39.44
C MET A 177 -19.67 7.42 -39.37
N SER A 178 -20.85 6.81 -39.29
CA SER A 178 -22.13 7.53 -39.15
C SER A 178 -22.30 8.20 -37.77
N ALA A 179 -21.56 7.75 -36.75
CA ALA A 179 -21.64 8.25 -35.37
C ALA A 179 -20.55 9.27 -35.02
N ILE A 180 -19.57 9.51 -35.92
CA ILE A 180 -18.55 10.55 -35.75
C ILE A 180 -19.08 11.88 -36.29
N GLU A 181 -18.91 12.94 -35.52
CA GLU A 181 -19.37 14.29 -35.84
C GLU A 181 -18.43 15.00 -36.84
N ALA A 182 -18.98 15.95 -37.60
CA ALA A 182 -18.18 16.85 -38.43
C ALA A 182 -17.33 17.80 -37.54
N PRO A 183 -16.09 18.15 -37.93
CA PRO A 183 -15.43 17.84 -39.21
C PRO A 183 -14.72 16.47 -39.25
N TYR A 184 -14.71 15.70 -38.17
CA TYR A 184 -13.88 14.51 -38.01
C TYR A 184 -14.29 13.31 -38.88
N ASN A 185 -15.54 13.30 -39.37
CA ASN A 185 -16.06 12.33 -40.33
C ASN A 185 -15.77 12.68 -41.81
N SER A 186 -15.04 13.77 -42.09
CA SER A 186 -14.76 14.17 -43.49
C SER A 186 -13.71 13.30 -44.19
N ASP A 187 -12.74 12.74 -43.44
CA ASP A 187 -11.70 11.85 -43.97
C ASP A 187 -12.03 10.38 -43.65
N GLY A 188 -12.89 9.79 -44.47
CA GLY A 188 -13.27 8.37 -44.37
C GLY A 188 -12.08 7.39 -44.42
N PRO A 189 -11.11 7.55 -45.34
CA PRO A 189 -9.89 6.75 -45.34
C PRO A 189 -9.11 6.79 -44.01
N LEU A 190 -8.99 7.96 -43.38
CA LEU A 190 -8.37 8.07 -42.05
C LEU A 190 -9.17 7.34 -40.97
N VAL A 191 -10.48 7.58 -40.88
CA VAL A 191 -11.35 6.89 -39.91
C VAL A 191 -11.27 5.37 -40.09
N MET A 192 -11.25 4.88 -41.34
CA MET A 192 -11.14 3.45 -41.65
C MET A 192 -9.78 2.87 -41.22
N ARG A 193 -8.68 3.59 -41.41
CA ARG A 193 -7.35 3.18 -40.92
C ARG A 193 -7.33 3.08 -39.40
N ILE A 194 -7.88 4.07 -38.69
CA ILE A 194 -7.91 4.10 -37.21
C ILE A 194 -8.81 2.97 -36.68
N HIS A 195 -10.02 2.80 -37.24
CA HIS A 195 -10.91 1.69 -36.89
C HIS A 195 -10.22 0.32 -37.09
N SER A 196 -9.58 0.12 -38.25
CA SER A 196 -8.84 -1.11 -38.56
C SER A 196 -7.66 -1.36 -37.61
N PHE A 197 -6.96 -0.31 -37.18
CA PHE A 197 -5.88 -0.39 -36.19
C PHE A 197 -6.42 -0.79 -34.81
N LEU A 198 -7.46 -0.13 -34.32
CA LEU A 198 -8.08 -0.43 -33.02
C LEU A 198 -8.66 -1.85 -32.99
N GLU A 199 -9.27 -2.31 -34.09
CA GLU A 199 -9.76 -3.68 -34.25
C GLU A 199 -8.59 -4.68 -34.29
N ARG A 200 -7.53 -4.41 -35.07
CA ARG A 200 -6.36 -5.29 -35.19
C ARG A 200 -5.65 -5.49 -33.84
N PHE A 201 -5.48 -4.42 -33.07
CA PHE A 201 -4.83 -4.47 -31.76
C PHE A 201 -5.80 -4.70 -30.60
N SER A 202 -7.07 -5.04 -30.89
CA SER A 202 -8.07 -5.46 -29.90
C SER A 202 -8.41 -4.41 -28.84
N PHE A 203 -8.33 -3.12 -29.19
CA PHE A 203 -8.86 -2.02 -28.39
C PHE A 203 -10.39 -1.91 -28.53
N ILE A 204 -10.92 -2.25 -29.71
CA ILE A 204 -12.36 -2.44 -29.97
C ILE A 204 -12.62 -3.88 -30.44
N ASN A 205 -13.88 -4.31 -30.46
CA ASN A 205 -14.31 -5.59 -31.02
C ASN A 205 -13.56 -6.81 -30.44
N TYR A 206 -13.31 -6.79 -29.13
CA TYR A 206 -12.74 -7.92 -28.36
C TYR A 206 -13.77 -8.56 -27.41
N GLY A 207 -13.48 -9.77 -26.90
CA GLY A 207 -14.38 -10.48 -25.97
C GLY A 207 -15.62 -11.07 -26.65
N ILE A 208 -16.76 -11.13 -25.95
CA ILE A 208 -17.99 -11.81 -26.37
C ILE A 208 -19.07 -10.78 -26.77
N PHE A 209 -19.45 -10.74 -28.05
CA PHE A 209 -20.49 -9.84 -28.55
C PHE A 209 -21.25 -10.41 -29.73
N LYS A 210 -22.41 -9.81 -30.03
CA LYS A 210 -23.19 -10.08 -31.22
C LYS A 210 -22.45 -9.58 -32.46
N LYS A 211 -22.00 -10.52 -33.29
CA LYS A 211 -21.37 -10.29 -34.59
C LYS A 211 -22.44 -9.78 -35.57
N VAL A 212 -22.08 -8.77 -36.36
CA VAL A 212 -22.85 -8.20 -37.48
C VAL A 212 -22.24 -8.67 -38.80
N ARG A 213 -20.91 -8.72 -38.91
CA ARG A 213 -20.20 -9.26 -40.08
C ARG A 213 -20.18 -10.79 -40.05
N VAL A 214 -20.40 -11.40 -41.22
CA VAL A 214 -20.19 -12.84 -41.42
C VAL A 214 -18.69 -13.10 -41.54
N VAL A 215 -18.16 -14.03 -40.75
CA VAL A 215 -16.74 -14.44 -40.83
C VAL A 215 -16.48 -15.05 -42.21
N PRO A 216 -15.40 -14.69 -42.93
CA PRO A 216 -15.11 -15.24 -44.25
C PRO A 216 -15.07 -16.76 -44.26
N VAL A 217 -15.84 -17.38 -45.16
CA VAL A 217 -15.92 -18.86 -45.30
C VAL A 217 -14.56 -19.46 -45.69
N LYS A 218 -13.79 -18.75 -46.53
CA LYS A 218 -12.41 -19.12 -46.87
C LYS A 218 -11.46 -18.53 -45.84
N LYS A 219 -10.91 -19.39 -44.98
CA LYS A 219 -9.89 -19.01 -44.00
C LYS A 219 -8.52 -18.82 -44.66
N THR A 220 -7.67 -17.96 -44.09
CA THR A 220 -6.31 -17.67 -44.58
C THR A 220 -5.27 -17.90 -43.48
N GLY A 221 -4.32 -18.81 -43.73
CA GLY A 221 -3.34 -19.24 -42.73
C GLY A 221 -3.93 -20.16 -41.66
N ARG A 222 -3.07 -20.94 -41.00
CA ARG A 222 -3.43 -21.85 -39.92
C ARG A 222 -2.54 -21.62 -38.70
N VAL A 223 -3.13 -21.52 -37.53
CA VAL A 223 -2.45 -21.24 -36.26
C VAL A 223 -2.81 -22.32 -35.23
N ILE A 224 -1.78 -22.85 -34.57
CA ILE A 224 -1.91 -23.74 -33.43
C ILE A 224 -1.59 -22.92 -32.17
N ILE A 225 -2.54 -22.90 -31.23
CA ILE A 225 -2.40 -22.25 -29.92
C ILE A 225 -2.26 -23.34 -28.87
N ILE A 226 -1.32 -23.17 -27.94
CA ILE A 226 -1.04 -24.14 -26.88
C ILE A 226 -1.57 -23.58 -25.55
N GLY A 227 -2.54 -24.28 -24.96
CA GLY A 227 -3.27 -23.89 -23.75
C GLY A 227 -4.56 -23.12 -24.03
N ALA A 228 -5.67 -23.59 -23.45
CA ALA A 228 -6.97 -22.92 -23.44
C ALA A 228 -7.18 -22.09 -22.16
N GLY A 229 -6.11 -21.45 -21.68
CA GLY A 229 -6.19 -20.36 -20.69
C GLY A 229 -6.75 -19.07 -21.30
N ILE A 230 -7.02 -18.05 -20.47
CA ILE A 230 -7.60 -16.78 -20.93
C ILE A 230 -6.81 -16.11 -22.07
N SER A 231 -5.46 -16.17 -22.04
CA SER A 231 -4.59 -15.66 -23.10
C SER A 231 -4.77 -16.40 -24.42
N GLY A 232 -4.76 -17.74 -24.39
CA GLY A 232 -4.95 -18.58 -25.57
C GLY A 232 -6.35 -18.45 -26.17
N LEU A 233 -7.38 -18.35 -25.33
CA LEU A 233 -8.77 -18.13 -25.76
C LEU A 233 -8.97 -16.72 -26.37
N ALA A 234 -8.36 -15.68 -25.79
CA ALA A 234 -8.38 -14.32 -26.35
C ALA A 234 -7.71 -14.29 -27.73
N ALA A 235 -6.53 -14.88 -27.86
CA ALA A 235 -5.82 -14.98 -29.14
C ALA A 235 -6.64 -15.78 -30.17
N ALA A 236 -7.22 -16.91 -29.77
CA ALA A 236 -8.05 -17.74 -30.66
C ALA A 236 -9.27 -16.96 -31.18
N GLN A 237 -9.94 -16.23 -30.28
CA GLN A 237 -11.08 -15.37 -30.59
C GLN A 237 -10.74 -14.29 -31.64
N GLN A 238 -9.60 -13.60 -31.51
CA GLN A 238 -9.21 -12.53 -32.43
C GLN A 238 -8.70 -13.09 -33.77
N LEU A 239 -7.85 -14.11 -33.75
CA LEU A 239 -7.34 -14.73 -34.99
C LEU A 239 -8.46 -15.37 -35.83
N HIS A 240 -9.45 -16.01 -35.18
CA HIS A 240 -10.64 -16.50 -35.85
C HIS A 240 -11.49 -15.36 -36.46
N ARG A 241 -11.64 -14.23 -35.77
CA ARG A 241 -12.31 -13.02 -36.29
C ARG A 241 -11.59 -12.46 -37.52
N PHE A 242 -10.26 -12.47 -37.54
CA PHE A 242 -9.44 -12.06 -38.69
C PHE A 242 -9.43 -13.11 -39.83
N GLY A 243 -10.25 -14.16 -39.74
CA GLY A 243 -10.42 -15.15 -40.80
C GLY A 243 -9.31 -16.20 -40.88
N MET A 244 -8.57 -16.46 -39.80
CA MET A 244 -7.56 -17.53 -39.76
C MET A 244 -8.17 -18.87 -39.33
N ASP A 245 -7.57 -19.99 -39.76
CA ASP A 245 -7.86 -21.29 -39.19
C ASP A 245 -7.13 -21.47 -37.86
N VAL A 246 -7.86 -21.72 -36.78
CA VAL A 246 -7.32 -21.78 -35.43
C VAL A 246 -7.67 -23.10 -34.79
N VAL A 247 -6.68 -23.75 -34.18
CA VAL A 247 -6.87 -24.85 -33.24
C VAL A 247 -6.15 -24.56 -31.94
N VAL A 248 -6.82 -24.78 -30.81
CA VAL A 248 -6.28 -24.65 -29.45
C VAL A 248 -6.10 -26.05 -28.87
N LEU A 249 -4.90 -26.37 -28.40
CA LEU A 249 -4.55 -27.65 -27.79
C LEU A 249 -4.44 -27.46 -26.28
N GLU A 250 -5.30 -28.11 -25.51
CA GLU A 250 -5.32 -28.02 -24.04
C GLU A 250 -5.06 -29.39 -23.44
N ALA A 251 -4.09 -29.47 -22.52
CA ALA A 251 -3.71 -30.72 -21.87
C ALA A 251 -4.80 -31.23 -20.92
N ARG A 252 -5.57 -30.33 -20.31
CA ARG A 252 -6.62 -30.66 -19.35
C ARG A 252 -7.92 -31.08 -20.04
N ASP A 253 -8.80 -31.64 -19.23
CA ASP A 253 -10.20 -31.95 -19.51
C ASP A 253 -11.13 -30.71 -19.49
N ARG A 254 -10.57 -29.51 -19.29
CA ARG A 254 -11.29 -28.25 -19.15
C ARG A 254 -10.50 -27.05 -19.68
N VAL A 255 -11.23 -25.99 -20.04
CA VAL A 255 -10.68 -24.68 -20.37
C VAL A 255 -10.33 -23.85 -19.12
N GLY A 256 -9.82 -22.63 -19.32
CA GLY A 256 -9.55 -21.63 -18.29
C GLY A 256 -8.14 -21.68 -17.69
N GLY A 257 -7.45 -22.82 -17.78
CA GLY A 257 -6.08 -22.98 -17.28
C GLY A 257 -6.00 -22.74 -15.77
N ARG A 258 -5.46 -21.57 -15.37
CA ARG A 258 -5.37 -21.08 -13.99
C ARG A 258 -6.66 -20.43 -13.46
N LEU A 259 -7.66 -20.14 -14.30
CA LEU A 259 -9.01 -19.80 -13.85
C LEU A 259 -9.75 -21.10 -13.55
N VAL A 260 -9.95 -21.41 -12.27
CA VAL A 260 -10.46 -22.71 -11.81
C VAL A 260 -11.54 -22.51 -10.76
N THR A 261 -12.81 -22.70 -11.13
CA THR A 261 -13.91 -22.70 -10.16
C THR A 261 -14.26 -24.12 -9.76
N PHE A 262 -14.12 -24.44 -8.47
CA PHE A 262 -14.78 -25.60 -7.86
C PHE A 262 -16.29 -25.35 -7.77
N ARG A 263 -17.07 -26.32 -8.25
CA ARG A 263 -18.54 -26.28 -8.20
C ARG A 263 -19.07 -27.61 -7.68
N LYS A 264 -19.85 -27.59 -6.60
CA LYS A 264 -20.52 -28.78 -6.03
C LYS A 264 -21.81 -28.37 -5.33
N ASN A 265 -22.95 -28.87 -5.83
CA ASN A 265 -24.27 -28.39 -5.42
C ASN A 265 -24.32 -26.85 -5.58
N ASN A 266 -24.76 -26.13 -4.54
CA ASN A 266 -24.80 -24.67 -4.51
C ASN A 266 -23.45 -24.03 -4.11
N TYR A 267 -22.42 -24.82 -3.80
CA TYR A 267 -21.10 -24.29 -3.44
C TYR A 267 -20.29 -23.96 -4.69
N ILE A 268 -19.81 -22.72 -4.74
CA ILE A 268 -18.95 -22.16 -5.79
C ILE A 268 -17.75 -21.54 -5.07
N ALA A 269 -16.54 -21.93 -5.44
CA ALA A 269 -15.31 -21.36 -4.91
C ALA A 269 -14.23 -21.36 -5.99
N ASP A 270 -13.50 -20.25 -6.16
CA ASP A 270 -12.36 -20.21 -7.07
C ASP A 270 -11.09 -20.71 -6.36
N LEU A 271 -10.39 -21.64 -7.01
CA LEU A 271 -9.10 -22.20 -6.61
C LEU A 271 -7.92 -21.53 -7.32
N GLY A 272 -8.21 -20.48 -8.09
CA GLY A 272 -7.25 -19.72 -8.90
C GLY A 272 -7.49 -18.23 -8.71
N ALA A 273 -7.48 -17.45 -9.80
CA ALA A 273 -7.88 -16.05 -9.70
C ALA A 273 -9.35 -15.93 -9.27
N MET A 274 -9.60 -15.08 -8.27
CA MET A 274 -10.92 -14.82 -7.67
C MET A 274 -11.25 -13.32 -7.55
N VAL A 275 -10.23 -12.45 -7.72
CA VAL A 275 -10.32 -10.99 -7.61
C VAL A 275 -10.12 -10.35 -8.99
N VAL A 276 -10.90 -9.31 -9.29
CA VAL A 276 -10.60 -8.32 -10.32
C VAL A 276 -10.09 -7.07 -9.62
N THR A 277 -8.83 -6.71 -9.91
CA THR A 277 -8.16 -5.52 -9.35
C THR A 277 -8.59 -4.29 -10.14
N GLY A 278 -9.32 -3.38 -9.50
CA GLY A 278 -9.92 -2.19 -10.11
C GLY A 278 -10.88 -2.48 -11.28
N LEU A 279 -11.61 -1.45 -11.70
CA LEU A 279 -12.49 -1.50 -12.87
C LEU A 279 -12.14 -0.43 -13.92
N GLY A 280 -11.64 0.73 -13.48
CA GLY A 280 -11.14 1.77 -14.38
C GLY A 280 -9.83 1.33 -15.05
N GLY A 281 -9.76 1.46 -16.37
CA GLY A 281 -8.63 0.94 -17.17
C GLY A 281 -8.62 -0.59 -17.39
N ASN A 282 -9.38 -1.37 -16.61
CA ASN A 282 -9.33 -2.83 -16.64
C ASN A 282 -10.16 -3.41 -17.82
N PRO A 283 -9.58 -4.25 -18.73
CA PRO A 283 -10.32 -4.84 -19.84
C PRO A 283 -11.35 -5.91 -19.39
N ILE A 284 -11.20 -6.47 -18.19
CA ILE A 284 -12.19 -7.39 -17.60
C ILE A 284 -13.53 -6.68 -17.37
N THR A 285 -13.55 -5.37 -17.13
CA THR A 285 -14.77 -4.55 -17.02
C THR A 285 -15.63 -4.62 -18.29
N VAL A 286 -15.01 -4.69 -19.47
CA VAL A 286 -15.72 -4.85 -20.75
C VAL A 286 -16.30 -6.25 -20.88
N ILE A 287 -15.53 -7.29 -20.53
CA ILE A 287 -16.00 -8.68 -20.51
C ILE A 287 -17.14 -8.87 -19.49
N ALA A 288 -17.07 -8.22 -18.33
CA ALA A 288 -18.09 -8.22 -17.29
C ALA A 288 -19.39 -7.51 -17.71
N LYS A 289 -19.34 -6.57 -18.66
CA LYS A 289 -20.54 -6.04 -19.33
C LYS A 289 -21.09 -7.01 -20.37
N GLN A 290 -20.22 -7.74 -21.06
CA GLN A 290 -20.58 -8.67 -22.14
C GLN A 290 -21.27 -9.95 -21.64
N ILE A 291 -20.76 -10.54 -20.56
CA ILE A 291 -21.32 -11.74 -19.91
C ILE A 291 -22.01 -11.35 -18.60
N ASN A 292 -22.90 -12.19 -18.07
CA ASN A 292 -23.57 -11.90 -16.79
C ASN A 292 -22.65 -12.22 -15.59
N MET A 293 -21.58 -11.43 -15.41
CA MET A 293 -20.59 -11.64 -14.34
C MET A 293 -21.02 -10.93 -13.05
N GLN A 294 -21.11 -11.66 -11.95
CA GLN A 294 -21.57 -11.12 -10.67
C GLN A 294 -20.38 -10.52 -9.90
N LEU A 295 -20.20 -9.20 -9.99
CA LEU A 295 -19.11 -8.48 -9.32
C LEU A 295 -19.54 -8.00 -7.92
N ASN A 296 -18.84 -8.46 -6.88
CA ASN A 296 -19.09 -8.08 -5.49
C ASN A 296 -17.89 -7.34 -4.92
N LYS A 297 -18.06 -6.11 -4.41
CA LYS A 297 -16.98 -5.34 -3.77
C LYS A 297 -16.42 -6.06 -2.55
N ILE A 298 -15.09 -6.07 -2.43
CA ILE A 298 -14.39 -6.50 -1.22
C ILE A 298 -14.46 -5.36 -0.19
N LYS A 299 -14.73 -5.69 1.08
CA LYS A 299 -14.59 -4.76 2.21
C LYS A 299 -13.17 -4.93 2.77
N GLN A 300 -12.42 -3.84 2.89
CA GLN A 300 -11.00 -3.90 3.27
C GLN A 300 -10.76 -4.25 4.75
N LYS A 301 -11.74 -4.04 5.63
CA LYS A 301 -11.64 -4.34 7.07
C LYS A 301 -11.26 -5.80 7.33
N CYS A 302 -10.01 -6.03 7.73
CA CYS A 302 -9.41 -7.35 7.97
C CYS A 302 -8.95 -7.47 9.43
N PRO A 303 -9.80 -7.89 10.39
CA PRO A 303 -9.39 -8.01 11.79
C PRO A 303 -8.38 -9.15 11.98
N LEU A 304 -7.22 -8.83 12.58
CA LEU A 304 -6.19 -9.81 12.88
C LEU A 304 -6.48 -10.59 14.18
N TYR A 305 -6.12 -11.87 14.18
CA TYR A 305 -6.24 -12.77 15.33
C TYR A 305 -4.88 -13.40 15.65
N GLU A 306 -4.52 -13.40 16.92
CA GLU A 306 -3.30 -14.03 17.42
C GLU A 306 -3.42 -15.55 17.50
N SER A 307 -2.27 -16.23 17.70
CA SER A 307 -2.21 -17.69 17.86
C SER A 307 -3.00 -18.25 19.06
N ASN A 308 -3.40 -17.38 20.00
CA ASN A 308 -4.29 -17.69 21.13
C ASN A 308 -5.79 -17.54 20.80
N GLY A 309 -6.13 -17.06 19.59
CA GLY A 309 -7.51 -16.77 19.15
C GLY A 309 -8.09 -15.43 19.58
N ALA A 310 -7.32 -14.59 20.29
CA ALA A 310 -7.72 -13.23 20.63
C ALA A 310 -7.50 -12.27 19.46
N THR A 311 -8.32 -11.23 19.36
CA THR A 311 -8.15 -10.16 18.37
C THR A 311 -6.98 -9.26 18.72
N VAL A 312 -6.19 -8.85 17.73
CA VAL A 312 -5.18 -7.80 17.89
C VAL A 312 -5.88 -6.47 18.22
N PRO A 313 -5.42 -5.70 19.23
CA PRO A 313 -5.97 -4.37 19.51
C PRO A 313 -5.73 -3.40 18.34
N LYS A 314 -6.74 -2.58 18.00
CA LYS A 314 -6.68 -1.64 16.86
C LYS A 314 -5.42 -0.76 16.86
N GLU A 315 -5.05 -0.20 18.01
CA GLU A 315 -3.84 0.62 18.15
C GLU A 315 -2.55 -0.12 17.79
N LYS A 316 -2.50 -1.45 18.03
CA LYS A 316 -1.34 -2.29 17.70
C LYS A 316 -1.33 -2.68 16.23
N ASP A 317 -2.50 -2.94 15.65
CA ASP A 317 -2.71 -3.17 14.22
C ASP A 317 -2.17 -1.97 13.42
N GLU A 318 -2.71 -0.77 13.68
CA GLU A 318 -2.32 0.49 13.03
C GLU A 318 -0.86 0.92 13.32
N MET A 319 -0.30 0.54 14.46
CA MET A 319 1.13 0.80 14.77
C MET A 319 2.03 -0.07 13.91
N VAL A 320 1.74 -1.38 13.80
CA VAL A 320 2.58 -2.32 13.06
C VAL A 320 2.42 -2.14 11.55
N GLU A 321 1.20 -1.87 11.06
CA GLU A 321 0.96 -1.57 9.65
C GLU A 321 1.73 -0.32 9.18
N ARG A 322 1.73 0.75 9.98
CA ARG A 322 2.52 1.96 9.66
C ARG A 322 4.02 1.69 9.65
N GLU A 323 4.53 0.85 10.54
CA GLU A 323 5.95 0.50 10.54
C GLU A 323 6.31 -0.46 9.40
N PHE A 324 5.42 -1.38 9.00
CA PHE A 324 5.56 -2.19 7.79
C PHE A 324 5.71 -1.31 6.53
N ASN A 325 4.85 -0.31 6.36
CA ASN A 325 4.93 0.62 5.23
C ASN A 325 6.24 1.45 5.26
N ARG A 326 6.65 1.93 6.45
CA ARG A 326 7.94 2.63 6.62
C ARG A 326 9.16 1.75 6.32
N LEU A 327 9.09 0.44 6.61
CA LEU A 327 10.13 -0.52 6.23
C LEU A 327 10.21 -0.69 4.71
N LEU A 328 9.07 -0.75 4.00
CA LEU A 328 9.04 -0.77 2.54
C LEU A 328 9.64 0.52 1.93
N GLU A 329 9.20 1.69 2.40
CA GLU A 329 9.77 3.00 1.99
C GLU A 329 11.30 3.04 2.19
N ALA A 330 11.79 2.54 3.32
CA ALA A 330 13.22 2.47 3.61
C ALA A 330 13.97 1.51 2.67
N THR A 331 13.35 0.40 2.24
CA THR A 331 13.94 -0.46 1.19
C THR A 331 13.91 0.20 -0.19
N GLY A 332 12.89 1.00 -0.52
CA GLY A 332 12.86 1.84 -1.72
C GLY A 332 13.97 2.88 -1.73
N TYR A 333 14.22 3.56 -0.61
CA TYR A 333 15.36 4.47 -0.45
C TYR A 333 16.70 3.73 -0.65
N LEU A 334 16.85 2.55 -0.04
CA LEU A 334 18.04 1.71 -0.14
C LEU A 334 18.31 1.25 -1.59
N SER A 335 17.24 0.91 -2.33
CA SER A 335 17.25 0.54 -3.75
C SER A 335 17.60 1.71 -4.68
N HIS A 336 16.88 2.84 -4.58
CA HIS A 336 16.91 3.90 -5.58
C HIS A 336 17.86 5.05 -5.25
N THR A 337 18.09 5.36 -3.96
CA THR A 337 18.97 6.46 -3.53
C THR A 337 20.37 5.99 -3.17
N ALA A 338 20.50 4.84 -2.50
CA ALA A 338 21.80 4.27 -2.13
C ALA A 338 22.39 3.28 -3.16
N ASP A 339 21.65 2.99 -4.25
CA ASP A 339 21.95 1.98 -5.29
C ASP A 339 22.39 0.61 -4.73
N PHE A 340 21.82 0.22 -3.59
CA PHE A 340 22.23 -0.98 -2.85
C PHE A 340 21.57 -2.26 -3.42
N ASN A 341 21.72 -2.43 -4.73
CA ASN A 341 21.01 -3.43 -5.54
C ASN A 341 21.80 -4.74 -5.71
N SER A 342 23.08 -4.78 -5.32
CA SER A 342 23.89 -5.98 -5.38
C SER A 342 24.89 -6.08 -4.22
N VAL A 343 25.09 -7.30 -3.72
CA VAL A 343 26.06 -7.62 -2.66
C VAL A 343 26.82 -8.89 -3.07
N ASN A 344 28.14 -8.86 -2.99
CA ASN A 344 29.03 -9.98 -3.38
C ASN A 344 28.74 -10.54 -4.80
N GLY A 345 28.39 -9.66 -5.75
CA GLY A 345 28.09 -10.02 -7.14
C GLY A 345 26.73 -10.72 -7.34
N LYS A 346 25.87 -10.76 -6.32
CA LYS A 346 24.49 -11.26 -6.42
C LYS A 346 23.50 -10.10 -6.30
N PRO A 347 22.34 -10.14 -6.99
CA PRO A 347 21.27 -9.17 -6.75
C PRO A 347 20.75 -9.29 -5.32
N VAL A 348 20.36 -8.17 -4.73
CA VAL A 348 19.70 -8.12 -3.41
C VAL A 348 18.21 -8.44 -3.57
N SER A 349 17.67 -9.26 -2.68
CA SER A 349 16.23 -9.48 -2.58
C SER A 349 15.54 -8.56 -1.59
N LEU A 350 14.24 -8.32 -1.79
CA LEU A 350 13.43 -7.48 -0.91
C LEU A 350 13.49 -7.99 0.55
N GLY A 351 13.42 -9.31 0.76
CA GLY A 351 13.54 -9.92 2.09
C GLY A 351 14.87 -9.63 2.78
N GLN A 352 16.00 -9.61 2.04
CA GLN A 352 17.30 -9.25 2.61
C GLN A 352 17.37 -7.77 2.97
N ALA A 353 16.82 -6.90 2.11
CA ALA A 353 16.76 -5.47 2.37
C ALA A 353 15.93 -5.15 3.62
N LEU A 354 14.75 -5.76 3.77
CA LEU A 354 13.90 -5.63 4.96
C LEU A 354 14.62 -6.10 6.23
N GLU A 355 15.31 -7.24 6.18
CA GLU A 355 16.07 -7.75 7.32
C GLU A 355 17.19 -6.78 7.74
N TRP A 356 17.94 -6.23 6.78
CA TRP A 356 18.98 -5.24 7.06
C TRP A 356 18.44 -3.91 7.59
N VAL A 357 17.30 -3.42 7.07
CA VAL A 357 16.65 -2.22 7.60
C VAL A 357 16.19 -2.44 9.05
N ILE A 358 15.58 -3.58 9.37
CA ILE A 358 15.19 -3.94 10.75
C ILE A 358 16.42 -3.99 11.67
N GLN A 359 17.50 -4.65 11.25
CA GLN A 359 18.76 -4.70 12.01
C GLN A 359 19.37 -3.31 12.24
N LEU A 360 19.22 -2.37 11.29
CA LEU A 360 19.63 -0.98 11.46
C LEU A 360 18.74 -0.22 12.46
N GLN A 361 17.43 -0.46 12.50
CA GLN A 361 16.55 0.13 13.52
C GLN A 361 16.85 -0.42 14.93
N GLU A 362 17.03 -1.74 15.07
CA GLU A 362 17.44 -2.36 16.34
C GLU A 362 18.78 -1.82 16.83
N LYS A 363 19.74 -1.63 15.92
CA LYS A 363 21.02 -0.99 16.23
C LYS A 363 20.81 0.45 16.70
N HIS A 364 19.97 1.23 16.02
CA HIS A 364 19.70 2.63 16.39
C HIS A 364 19.10 2.76 17.79
N VAL A 365 18.17 1.88 18.17
CA VAL A 365 17.61 1.84 19.54
C VAL A 365 18.72 1.61 20.58
N LYS A 366 19.62 0.64 20.34
CA LYS A 366 20.77 0.39 21.23
C LYS A 366 21.74 1.57 21.28
N GLU A 367 21.99 2.25 20.17
CA GLU A 367 22.81 3.47 20.15
C GLU A 367 22.18 4.61 20.97
N ARG A 368 20.86 4.79 20.89
CA ARG A 368 20.12 5.78 21.71
C ARG A 368 20.17 5.45 23.21
N GLN A 369 20.03 4.17 23.58
CA GLN A 369 20.22 3.71 24.96
C GLN A 369 21.65 4.00 25.47
N ILE A 370 22.68 3.66 24.68
CA ILE A 370 24.07 3.93 25.03
C ILE A 370 24.34 5.43 25.18
N GLN A 371 23.77 6.27 24.31
CA GLN A 371 23.89 7.73 24.41
C GLN A 371 23.23 8.27 25.70
N HIS A 372 22.03 7.77 26.02
CA HIS A 372 21.29 8.13 27.24
C HIS A 372 22.06 7.75 28.52
N TRP A 373 22.51 6.50 28.65
CA TRP A 373 23.29 6.06 29.80
C TRP A 373 24.64 6.78 29.94
N LYS A 374 25.28 7.16 28.81
CA LYS A 374 26.48 8.02 28.84
C LYS A 374 26.19 9.44 29.31
N ALA A 375 25.01 9.99 29.03
CA ALA A 375 24.61 11.30 29.54
C ALA A 375 24.39 11.25 31.06
N ILE A 376 23.71 10.22 31.56
CA ILE A 376 23.55 9.93 32.99
C ILE A 376 24.92 9.76 33.67
N GLN A 377 25.79 8.89 33.14
CA GLN A 377 27.15 8.70 33.67
C GLN A 377 27.93 10.03 33.74
N LYS A 378 27.87 10.85 32.69
CA LYS A 378 28.54 12.17 32.66
C LYS A 378 28.01 13.13 33.73
N LEU A 379 26.71 13.11 34.02
CA LEU A 379 26.13 13.89 35.12
C LEU A 379 26.55 13.32 36.49
N GLN A 380 26.56 12.00 36.67
CA GLN A 380 27.02 11.35 37.91
C GLN A 380 28.51 11.60 38.18
N GLU A 381 29.35 11.61 37.15
CA GLU A 381 30.77 12.00 37.25
C GLU A 381 30.93 13.48 37.64
N LYS A 382 30.11 14.37 37.07
CA LYS A 382 30.08 15.79 37.46
C LYS A 382 29.60 15.98 38.90
N LEU A 383 28.56 15.25 39.32
CA LEU A 383 28.00 15.26 40.67
C LEU A 383 29.05 14.80 41.69
N LYS A 384 29.71 13.67 41.42
CA LYS A 384 30.82 13.15 42.23
C LYS A 384 31.96 14.17 42.37
N GLY A 385 32.32 14.85 41.27
CA GLY A 385 33.34 15.91 41.30
C GLY A 385 32.94 17.08 42.20
N ASN A 386 31.72 17.58 42.04
CA ASN A 386 31.14 18.64 42.89
C ASN A 386 31.08 18.23 44.37
N GLN A 387 30.59 17.03 44.69
CA GLN A 387 30.55 16.49 46.06
C GLN A 387 31.95 16.30 46.67
N THR A 388 32.96 15.99 45.86
CA THR A 388 34.36 15.91 46.33
C THR A 388 34.87 17.29 46.73
N LEU A 389 34.61 18.32 45.90
CA LEU A 389 34.96 19.71 46.22
C LEU A 389 34.22 20.24 47.45
N LEU A 390 32.94 19.89 47.63
CA LEU A 390 32.20 20.19 48.86
C LEU A 390 32.89 19.56 50.08
N LEU A 391 33.23 18.28 50.05
CA LEU A 391 33.92 17.62 51.17
C LEU A 391 35.25 18.31 51.54
N GLU A 392 36.09 18.62 50.56
CA GLU A 392 37.35 19.37 50.76
C GLU A 392 37.10 20.78 51.35
N LEU A 393 36.09 21.49 50.83
CA LEU A 393 35.75 22.83 51.29
C LEU A 393 35.17 22.84 52.71
N ASN A 394 34.40 21.82 53.10
CA ASN A 394 33.89 21.65 54.47
C ASN A 394 35.01 21.50 55.49
N GLU A 395 36.04 20.69 55.17
CA GLU A 395 37.22 20.53 56.04
C GLU A 395 37.98 21.87 56.21
N SER A 396 38.15 22.62 55.12
CA SER A 396 38.75 23.96 55.14
C SER A 396 37.93 24.97 55.94
N ILE A 397 36.61 25.01 55.76
CA ILE A 397 35.68 25.87 56.52
C ILE A 397 35.73 25.53 58.00
N ALA A 398 35.77 24.25 58.38
CA ALA A 398 35.89 23.81 59.77
C ALA A 398 37.22 24.25 60.41
N ALA A 399 38.33 24.16 59.67
CA ALA A 399 39.64 24.65 60.11
C ALA A 399 39.64 26.18 60.31
N LEU A 400 39.21 26.96 59.31
CA LEU A 400 39.12 28.42 59.40
C LEU A 400 38.15 28.88 60.51
N SER A 401 37.02 28.19 60.70
CA SER A 401 36.07 28.49 61.79
C SER A 401 36.72 28.30 63.17
N THR A 402 37.61 27.31 63.31
CA THR A 402 38.37 27.05 64.54
C THR A 402 39.39 28.16 64.78
N GLU A 403 40.20 28.52 63.78
CA GLU A 403 41.15 29.65 63.89
C GLU A 403 40.46 30.98 64.21
N VAL A 404 39.31 31.27 63.58
CA VAL A 404 38.51 32.47 63.86
C VAL A 404 37.99 32.47 65.29
N LYS A 405 37.53 31.33 65.81
CA LYS A 405 37.12 31.20 67.22
C LYS A 405 38.28 31.49 68.17
N GLU A 406 39.45 30.88 67.95
CA GLU A 406 40.66 31.11 68.76
C GLU A 406 41.05 32.59 68.76
N LEU A 407 41.19 33.22 67.58
CA LEU A 407 41.52 34.64 67.44
C LEU A 407 40.47 35.56 68.06
N SER A 408 39.17 35.20 67.98
CA SER A 408 38.09 36.00 68.56
C SER A 408 38.10 36.01 70.10
N SER A 409 38.59 34.94 70.73
CA SER A 409 38.59 34.74 72.18
C SER A 409 39.52 35.70 72.94
N ASN A 410 40.51 36.27 72.25
CA ASN A 410 41.49 37.16 72.86
C ASN A 410 40.91 38.57 73.08
N LYS A 411 40.94 39.03 74.35
CA LYS A 411 40.30 40.28 74.81
C LYS A 411 41.21 41.52 74.71
N SER A 412 42.52 41.34 74.55
CA SER A 412 43.46 42.43 74.26
C SER A 412 43.93 42.27 72.83
N ARG A 413 43.72 43.29 71.99
CA ARG A 413 43.99 43.23 70.55
C ARG A 413 44.84 44.41 70.12
N ASP A 414 45.99 44.11 69.51
CA ASP A 414 46.72 45.08 68.71
C ASP A 414 46.17 45.11 67.27
N ILE A 415 46.68 46.04 66.47
CA ILE A 415 46.24 46.25 65.08
C ILE A 415 46.48 45.01 64.19
N THR A 416 47.52 44.24 64.50
CA THR A 416 47.90 43.01 63.79
C THR A 416 46.96 41.85 64.10
N HIS A 417 46.53 41.68 65.36
CA HIS A 417 45.52 40.70 65.77
C HIS A 417 44.15 41.00 65.16
N GLU A 418 43.72 42.26 65.16
CA GLU A 418 42.44 42.67 64.57
C GLU A 418 42.46 42.53 63.03
N PHE A 419 43.60 42.80 62.38
CA PHE A 419 43.78 42.52 60.94
C PHE A 419 43.72 41.02 60.64
N ALA A 420 44.44 40.19 61.39
CA ALA A 420 44.45 38.73 61.21
C ALA A 420 43.04 38.11 61.36
N LEU A 421 42.31 38.52 62.40
CA LEU A 421 40.92 38.12 62.62
C LEU A 421 40.02 38.53 61.44
N ARG A 422 40.12 39.79 60.96
CA ARG A 422 39.33 40.27 59.83
C ARG A 422 39.67 39.59 58.51
N SER A 423 40.93 39.26 58.26
CA SER A 423 41.33 38.47 57.09
C SER A 423 40.69 37.09 57.16
N LYS A 424 40.85 36.38 58.27
CA LYS A 424 40.31 35.01 58.42
C LYS A 424 38.78 34.98 58.36
N ILE A 425 38.09 36.01 58.88
CA ILE A 425 36.63 36.18 58.69
C ILE A 425 36.27 36.40 57.22
N ARG A 426 37.02 37.22 56.48
CA ARG A 426 36.80 37.43 55.03
C ARG A 426 37.00 36.13 54.25
N ASP A 427 38.06 35.41 54.55
CA ASP A 427 38.45 34.20 53.83
C ASP A 427 37.44 33.06 54.12
N LEU A 428 36.98 32.93 55.38
CA LEU A 428 35.86 32.07 55.77
C LEU A 428 34.56 32.45 55.02
N ASN A 429 34.20 33.73 54.98
CA ASN A 429 32.99 34.20 54.28
C ASN A 429 33.06 33.95 52.75
N ASN A 430 34.27 33.97 52.16
CA ASN A 430 34.44 33.64 50.75
C ASN A 430 34.25 32.14 50.51
N GLN A 431 34.80 31.28 51.38
CA GLN A 431 34.59 29.83 51.29
C GLN A 431 33.13 29.42 51.52
N CYS A 432 32.40 30.08 52.45
CA CYS A 432 30.97 29.84 52.60
C CYS A 432 30.17 30.19 51.33
N LYS A 433 30.54 31.23 50.59
CA LYS A 433 29.89 31.56 49.31
C LYS A 433 30.19 30.55 48.21
N GLU A 434 31.42 30.03 48.17
CA GLU A 434 31.81 28.97 47.23
C GLU A 434 31.08 27.66 47.55
N TRP A 435 30.87 27.37 48.85
CA TRP A 435 30.03 26.28 49.31
C TRP A 435 28.57 26.43 48.84
N ASP A 436 27.96 27.61 49.05
CA ASP A 436 26.58 27.87 48.61
C ASP A 436 26.42 27.67 47.09
N GLN A 437 27.39 28.14 46.29
CA GLN A 437 27.43 27.92 44.84
C GLN A 437 27.58 26.44 44.45
N LEU A 438 28.40 25.67 45.17
CA LEU A 438 28.56 24.24 44.92
C LEU A 438 27.29 23.46 45.29
N VAL A 439 26.56 23.85 46.34
CA VAL A 439 25.26 23.27 46.72
C VAL A 439 24.18 23.58 45.69
N GLU A 440 24.13 24.81 45.16
CA GLU A 440 23.21 25.17 44.06
C GLU A 440 23.51 24.34 42.81
N GLN A 441 24.79 24.21 42.43
CA GLN A 441 25.22 23.32 41.34
C GLN A 441 24.92 21.84 41.60
N GLN A 442 24.99 21.37 42.85
CA GLN A 442 24.60 20.00 43.21
C GLN A 442 23.13 19.77 42.89
N SER A 443 22.25 20.67 43.36
CA SER A 443 20.81 20.60 43.12
C SER A 443 20.47 20.61 41.63
N GLU A 444 21.12 21.47 40.83
CA GLU A 444 20.94 21.49 39.37
C GLU A 444 21.31 20.17 38.69
N ILE A 445 22.36 19.50 39.17
CA ILE A 445 22.83 18.23 38.58
C ILE A 445 21.90 17.10 38.97
N GLU A 446 21.42 17.08 40.22
CA GLU A 446 20.46 16.09 40.73
C GLU A 446 19.10 16.20 40.03
N GLU A 447 18.59 17.41 39.79
CA GLU A 447 17.35 17.65 39.02
C GLU A 447 17.47 17.12 37.57
N LYS A 448 18.57 17.44 36.88
CA LYS A 448 18.84 16.97 35.51
C LYS A 448 19.08 15.45 35.45
N LEU A 449 19.59 14.85 36.53
CA LEU A 449 19.72 13.40 36.64
C LEU A 449 18.35 12.74 36.75
N GLN A 450 17.48 13.28 37.61
CA GLN A 450 16.11 12.81 37.80
C GLN A 450 15.26 12.95 36.53
N GLU A 451 15.41 14.05 35.78
CA GLU A 451 14.73 14.26 34.49
C GLU A 451 15.10 13.18 33.45
N LEU A 452 16.40 12.86 33.34
CA LEU A 452 16.88 11.80 32.45
C LEU A 452 16.41 10.42 32.92
N GLU A 453 16.55 10.08 34.20
CA GLU A 453 16.13 8.78 34.74
C GLU A 453 14.61 8.55 34.62
N ALA A 454 13.81 9.61 34.63
CA ALA A 454 12.36 9.55 34.38
C ALA A 454 11.99 9.36 32.90
N SER A 455 12.90 9.63 31.96
CA SER A 455 12.64 9.67 30.51
C SER A 455 13.58 8.74 29.70
N PRO A 456 13.57 7.42 29.95
CA PRO A 456 14.39 6.48 29.20
C PRO A 456 13.94 6.39 27.72
N PRO A 457 14.86 6.14 26.77
CA PRO A 457 14.50 5.80 25.40
C PRO A 457 13.84 4.42 25.32
N SER A 458 13.23 4.10 24.17
CA SER A 458 12.61 2.80 23.90
C SER A 458 13.54 1.62 24.26
N ASP A 459 12.99 0.61 24.94
CA ASP A 459 13.72 -0.60 25.36
C ASP A 459 14.01 -1.55 24.18
N VAL A 460 13.01 -1.70 23.29
CA VAL A 460 13.10 -2.50 22.07
C VAL A 460 12.58 -1.71 20.86
N TYR A 461 12.99 -2.11 19.66
CA TYR A 461 12.39 -1.62 18.41
C TYR A 461 11.01 -2.24 18.19
N LEU A 462 10.93 -3.58 18.24
CA LEU A 462 9.69 -4.35 18.18
C LEU A 462 9.72 -5.42 19.28
N SER A 463 8.61 -5.62 19.98
CA SER A 463 8.48 -6.79 20.86
C SER A 463 8.25 -8.07 20.04
N CYS A 464 8.37 -9.24 20.68
CA CYS A 464 8.06 -10.52 20.02
C CYS A 464 6.62 -10.58 19.47
N ARG A 465 5.66 -9.89 20.11
CA ARG A 465 4.27 -9.81 19.66
C ARG A 465 4.11 -8.87 18.47
N ASP A 466 4.77 -7.71 18.51
CA ASP A 466 4.76 -6.76 17.39
C ASP A 466 5.41 -7.39 16.15
N ARG A 467 6.50 -8.15 16.34
CA ARG A 467 7.17 -8.89 15.26
C ARG A 467 6.28 -9.96 14.62
N GLN A 468 5.48 -10.69 15.41
CA GLN A 468 4.53 -11.67 14.87
C GLN A 468 3.43 -11.03 14.03
N ILE A 469 2.96 -9.83 14.39
CA ILE A 469 2.00 -9.07 13.60
C ILE A 469 2.70 -8.57 12.31
N LEU A 470 3.94 -8.08 12.40
CA LEU A 470 4.71 -7.65 11.23
C LEU A 470 4.96 -8.81 10.25
N ASP A 471 5.24 -10.01 10.76
CA ASP A 471 5.38 -11.22 9.93
C ASP A 471 4.07 -11.61 9.23
N TRP A 472 2.89 -11.21 9.73
CA TRP A 472 1.63 -11.35 9.00
C TRP A 472 1.55 -10.39 7.80
N HIS A 473 1.99 -9.14 7.92
CA HIS A 473 2.05 -8.22 6.78
C HIS A 473 3.08 -8.70 5.72
N PHE A 474 4.22 -9.25 6.16
CA PHE A 474 5.15 -9.92 5.23
C PHE A 474 4.49 -11.13 4.54
N ALA A 475 3.76 -11.98 5.27
CA ALA A 475 3.04 -13.10 4.67
C ALA A 475 1.93 -12.64 3.69
N ASN A 476 1.28 -11.51 3.95
CA ASN A 476 0.31 -10.90 3.02
C ASN A 476 1.00 -10.38 1.74
N LEU A 477 2.20 -9.82 1.86
CA LEU A 477 3.03 -9.42 0.72
C LEU A 477 3.54 -10.62 -0.09
N GLU A 478 3.93 -11.72 0.57
CA GLU A 478 4.27 -13.00 -0.07
C GLU A 478 3.06 -13.64 -0.76
N PHE A 479 1.85 -13.49 -0.20
CA PHE A 479 0.59 -13.90 -0.82
C PHE A 479 0.31 -13.12 -2.10
N ALA A 480 0.42 -11.78 -2.06
CA ALA A 480 0.21 -10.92 -3.24
C ALA A 480 1.18 -11.27 -4.38
N ASN A 481 2.45 -11.52 -4.04
CA ASN A 481 3.51 -11.86 -4.99
C ASN A 481 3.58 -13.35 -5.37
N ALA A 482 2.84 -14.23 -4.66
CA ALA A 482 2.88 -15.68 -4.76
C ALA A 482 4.30 -16.31 -4.66
N THR A 483 5.22 -15.66 -3.93
CA THR A 483 6.60 -16.11 -3.71
C THR A 483 7.17 -15.55 -2.40
N PRO A 484 8.12 -16.24 -1.74
CA PRO A 484 8.81 -15.68 -0.57
C PRO A 484 9.56 -14.39 -0.90
N LEU A 485 9.65 -13.46 0.06
CA LEU A 485 10.29 -12.14 -0.13
C LEU A 485 11.79 -12.25 -0.46
N SER A 486 12.41 -13.37 -0.08
CA SER A 486 13.82 -13.69 -0.40
C SER A 486 14.09 -13.98 -1.88
N ASN A 487 13.04 -14.17 -2.69
CA ASN A 487 13.10 -14.38 -4.14
C ASN A 487 12.65 -13.14 -4.95
N LEU A 488 12.08 -12.12 -4.30
CA LEU A 488 11.69 -10.87 -4.96
C LEU A 488 12.89 -9.96 -5.20
N SER A 489 13.00 -9.41 -6.41
CA SER A 489 14.05 -8.45 -6.78
C SER A 489 13.82 -7.11 -6.09
N LEU A 490 14.73 -6.66 -5.22
CA LEU A 490 14.62 -5.38 -4.50
C LEU A 490 14.27 -4.20 -5.43
N LYS A 491 14.83 -4.18 -6.65
CA LYS A 491 14.71 -3.05 -7.59
C LYS A 491 13.45 -3.05 -8.47
N HIS A 492 12.74 -4.17 -8.56
CA HIS A 492 11.81 -4.46 -9.65
C HIS A 492 10.60 -5.32 -9.25
N TRP A 493 10.32 -5.48 -7.95
CA TRP A 493 9.20 -6.29 -7.48
C TRP A 493 7.85 -5.56 -7.62
N ASP A 494 7.90 -4.24 -7.64
CA ASP A 494 6.87 -3.20 -7.65
C ASP A 494 6.81 -2.44 -8.99
N GLN A 495 7.50 -2.93 -10.02
CA GLN A 495 7.67 -2.22 -11.30
C GLN A 495 6.36 -2.02 -12.09
N ASP A 496 5.27 -2.70 -11.73
CA ASP A 496 3.95 -2.60 -12.34
C ASP A 496 2.92 -1.81 -11.53
N ASP A 497 3.28 -1.29 -10.35
CA ASP A 497 2.40 -0.45 -9.50
C ASP A 497 1.95 0.84 -10.22
N ASP A 498 2.82 1.43 -11.06
CA ASP A 498 2.50 2.57 -11.94
C ASP A 498 1.32 2.32 -12.91
N PHE A 499 0.92 1.05 -13.10
CA PHE A 499 -0.14 0.62 -14.00
C PHE A 499 -1.36 0.04 -13.26
N GLU A 500 -1.47 0.23 -11.94
CA GLU A 500 -2.61 -0.24 -11.16
C GLU A 500 -3.93 0.37 -11.65
N PHE A 501 -4.99 -0.45 -11.67
CA PHE A 501 -6.32 -0.02 -12.05
C PHE A 501 -7.02 0.77 -10.94
N THR A 502 -7.94 1.67 -11.32
CA THR A 502 -8.70 2.48 -10.36
C THR A 502 -9.98 1.79 -9.90
N GLY A 503 -10.41 2.15 -8.68
CA GLY A 503 -11.64 1.68 -8.06
C GLY A 503 -11.47 0.40 -7.23
N SER A 504 -12.46 0.13 -6.36
CA SER A 504 -12.42 -0.97 -5.39
C SER A 504 -12.23 -2.35 -6.05
N HIS A 505 -11.44 -3.22 -5.41
CA HIS A 505 -11.33 -4.62 -5.80
C HIS A 505 -12.68 -5.37 -5.66
N VAL A 506 -12.96 -6.26 -6.60
CA VAL A 506 -14.21 -7.04 -6.65
C VAL A 506 -13.96 -8.54 -6.81
N THR A 507 -14.83 -9.38 -6.26
CA THR A 507 -14.84 -10.84 -6.48
C THR A 507 -15.91 -11.25 -7.48
N VAL A 508 -15.74 -12.42 -8.11
CA VAL A 508 -16.70 -13.00 -9.06
C VAL A 508 -17.62 -13.99 -8.36
N GLY A 509 -18.79 -13.53 -7.88
CA GLY A 509 -19.72 -14.33 -7.06
C GLY A 509 -20.28 -15.59 -7.74
N ASN A 510 -20.37 -15.61 -9.08
CA ASN A 510 -20.74 -16.80 -9.85
C ASN A 510 -19.55 -17.66 -10.32
N GLY A 511 -18.34 -17.36 -9.85
CA GLY A 511 -17.10 -18.08 -10.12
C GLY A 511 -16.43 -17.73 -11.45
N PHE A 512 -15.14 -17.40 -11.42
CA PHE A 512 -14.36 -16.83 -12.53
C PHE A 512 -14.28 -17.74 -13.77
N SER A 513 -14.58 -19.05 -13.66
CA SER A 513 -14.66 -19.95 -14.83
C SER A 513 -15.71 -19.52 -15.86
N CYS A 514 -16.66 -18.65 -15.52
CA CYS A 514 -17.66 -18.13 -16.45
C CYS A 514 -17.03 -17.39 -17.65
N VAL A 515 -15.90 -16.70 -17.46
CA VAL A 515 -15.17 -15.98 -18.53
C VAL A 515 -14.63 -16.95 -19.59
N PRO A 516 -13.72 -17.90 -19.29
CA PRO A 516 -13.17 -18.80 -20.31
C PRO A 516 -14.21 -19.74 -20.93
N LEU A 517 -15.29 -20.08 -20.20
CA LEU A 517 -16.41 -20.84 -20.77
C LEU A 517 -17.13 -20.02 -21.85
N ALA A 518 -17.58 -18.80 -21.54
CA ALA A 518 -18.24 -17.92 -22.51
C ALA A 518 -17.33 -17.56 -23.70
N MET A 519 -16.02 -17.40 -23.47
CA MET A 519 -15.06 -17.21 -24.57
C MET A 519 -14.99 -18.44 -25.50
N THR A 520 -15.03 -19.65 -24.93
CA THR A 520 -15.02 -20.91 -25.70
C THR A 520 -16.32 -21.09 -26.48
N GLU A 521 -17.48 -20.79 -25.90
CA GLU A 521 -18.80 -20.87 -26.57
C GLU A 521 -18.92 -19.92 -27.78
N SER A 522 -18.14 -18.84 -27.83
CA SER A 522 -18.12 -17.89 -28.95
C SER A 522 -17.30 -18.34 -30.18
N LEU A 523 -16.55 -19.44 -30.04
CA LEU A 523 -15.72 -20.08 -31.06
C LEU A 523 -16.46 -21.27 -31.70
N PRO A 524 -16.11 -21.70 -32.92
CA PRO A 524 -16.58 -22.97 -33.47
C PRO A 524 -16.22 -24.14 -32.53
N THR A 525 -17.14 -25.10 -32.39
CA THR A 525 -17.00 -26.24 -31.46
C THR A 525 -15.71 -27.05 -31.65
N ASP A 526 -15.22 -27.15 -32.89
CA ASP A 526 -13.98 -27.85 -33.21
C ASP A 526 -12.68 -27.10 -32.89
N THR A 527 -12.75 -25.81 -32.51
CA THR A 527 -11.56 -24.98 -32.29
C THR A 527 -10.74 -25.42 -31.09
N VAL A 528 -11.36 -25.87 -30.00
CA VAL A 528 -10.64 -26.26 -28.77
C VAL A 528 -10.60 -27.78 -28.64
N LYS A 529 -9.40 -28.35 -28.58
CA LYS A 529 -9.15 -29.79 -28.38
C LYS A 529 -8.60 -30.01 -26.97
N LEU A 530 -9.48 -30.45 -26.08
CA LEU A 530 -9.18 -30.85 -24.71
C LEU A 530 -8.48 -32.22 -24.67
N ASN A 531 -7.77 -32.51 -23.58
CA ASN A 531 -6.97 -33.73 -23.40
C ASN A 531 -5.94 -33.94 -24.53
N GLN A 532 -5.29 -32.86 -24.95
CA GLN A 532 -4.22 -32.83 -25.95
C GLN A 532 -2.99 -32.16 -25.35
N GLY A 533 -2.24 -32.91 -24.55
CA GLY A 533 -0.95 -32.47 -24.03
C GLY A 533 0.05 -32.34 -25.16
N VAL A 534 0.71 -31.19 -25.30
CA VAL A 534 1.78 -31.03 -26.30
C VAL A 534 3.05 -31.71 -25.81
N LYS A 535 3.62 -32.58 -26.64
CA LYS A 535 4.86 -33.32 -26.38
C LYS A 535 6.07 -32.72 -27.10
N GLN A 536 5.88 -32.24 -28.33
CA GLN A 536 6.94 -31.69 -29.14
C GLN A 536 6.41 -30.62 -30.10
N ILE A 537 7.19 -29.57 -30.29
CA ILE A 537 7.00 -28.56 -31.34
C ILE A 537 8.23 -28.66 -32.25
N LYS A 538 8.02 -28.85 -33.55
CA LYS A 538 9.07 -28.81 -34.57
C LYS A 538 8.84 -27.60 -35.45
N VAL A 539 9.83 -26.72 -35.54
CA VAL A 539 9.82 -25.58 -36.45
C VAL A 539 10.63 -25.96 -37.67
N LEU A 540 9.99 -25.91 -38.85
CA LEU A 540 10.55 -26.24 -40.14
C LEU A 540 10.54 -25.00 -41.04
N SER A 541 11.33 -24.98 -42.11
CA SER A 541 11.29 -23.91 -43.11
C SER A 541 9.94 -23.81 -43.84
N SER A 542 9.15 -24.90 -43.85
CA SER A 542 7.82 -24.99 -44.47
C SER A 542 6.65 -24.77 -43.51
N GLY A 543 6.90 -24.59 -42.20
CA GLY A 543 5.83 -24.43 -41.21
C GLY A 543 6.17 -24.99 -39.82
N VAL A 544 5.14 -25.30 -39.03
CA VAL A 544 5.29 -25.84 -37.66
C VAL A 544 4.46 -27.11 -37.51
N GLU A 545 5.09 -28.16 -36.97
CA GLU A 545 4.41 -29.40 -36.58
C GLU A 545 4.33 -29.49 -35.05
N VAL A 546 3.16 -29.83 -34.52
CA VAL A 546 2.94 -30.02 -33.08
C VAL A 546 2.46 -31.44 -32.84
N THR A 547 3.20 -32.20 -32.03
CA THR A 547 2.85 -33.57 -31.64
C THR A 547 2.21 -33.56 -30.26
N THR A 548 1.05 -34.20 -30.11
CA THR A 548 0.30 -34.30 -28.86
C THR A 548 0.26 -35.72 -28.30
N TYR A 549 -0.23 -35.86 -27.07
CA TYR A 549 -0.63 -37.10 -26.40
C TYR A 549 -1.90 -36.84 -25.58
N ASP A 550 -2.70 -37.87 -25.31
CA ASP A 550 -3.76 -37.78 -24.28
C ASP A 550 -3.10 -37.92 -22.89
N PRO A 551 -3.24 -36.95 -21.96
CA PRO A 551 -2.61 -37.03 -20.65
C PRO A 551 -3.34 -37.89 -19.61
N ARG A 552 -4.44 -38.56 -19.99
CA ARG A 552 -5.28 -39.39 -19.10
C ARG A 552 -4.85 -40.85 -19.03
#